data_AF-A0A813UX21-F1
#
_entry.id   AF-A0A813UX21-F1
#
_cell.length_a   1.000
_cell.length_b   1.000
_cell.length_c   1.000
_cell.angle_alpha   90.00
_cell.angle_beta   90.00
_cell.angle_gamma   90.00
#
_symmetry.space_group_name_H-M   'P 1'
#
loop_
_entity.id
_entity.type
_entity.pdbx_description
1 polymer ?
#
loop_
_entity_poly.entity_id
_entity_poly.type
_entity_poly.pdbx_seq_one_letter_code
_entity_poly.pdbx_strand_id
1 'polypeptide(L)'
;MENHNIVLKWNKQELVFNLQSTQTLSELKSLIYEQTHILPDRQKLMGLKLKTPGTITNTTTIDEINLSSKIMLMGTPEESIVELNASKPVQPDLSEGQEEEQQDTTWIEDPDTIPLEKREEVRIKLERRINTYQGKIFNEPRPGKKLLVLDIDYTLFDHRSAAETGAELMRPYLHEFLTTVYEHYDIGIWSATSMKWIESKMKLLGIEGISQGRTTNTTFNYKIVFYMDSGAMISVYTKEFGLQDVKPLPVIWEKYPTLYSDKNTIMFDDVSRNFLLNPLNGLKIRPFKRAHFTRATDRELFSLTQYLMMIAQHDDFSKLDHRRWEQMLERQQFIERRKPK
;
A
#
# COMPACT_ATOMS: atom_id res chain seq x y z
N MET A 1 5.48 28.37 21.05
CA MET A 1 4.27 27.55 20.84
C MET A 1 4.07 26.74 22.10
N GLU A 2 2.85 26.72 22.62
CA GLU A 2 2.55 26.04 23.87
C GLU A 2 2.49 24.52 23.60
N ASN A 3 3.18 23.74 24.44
CA ASN A 3 3.20 22.29 24.35
C ASN A 3 2.33 21.72 25.46
N HIS A 4 1.49 20.74 25.10
CA HIS A 4 0.62 20.06 26.02
C HIS A 4 1.09 18.62 26.24
N ASN A 5 1.04 18.19 27.50
CA ASN A 5 1.31 16.82 27.87
C ASN A 5 -0.01 16.06 27.99
N ILE A 6 -0.24 15.09 27.11
CA ILE A 6 -1.45 14.29 27.06
C ILE A 6 -1.14 12.92 27.64
N VAL A 7 -1.84 12.58 28.73
CA VAL A 7 -1.72 11.27 29.39
C VAL A 7 -2.95 10.43 29.07
N LEU A 8 -2.73 9.29 28.41
CA LEU A 8 -3.76 8.32 28.07
C LEU A 8 -3.57 7.05 28.90
N LYS A 9 -4.66 6.51 29.46
CA LYS A 9 -4.62 5.21 30.14
C LYS A 9 -5.05 4.10 29.20
N TRP A 10 -4.22 3.07 29.05
CA TRP A 10 -4.48 1.90 28.21
C TRP A 10 -3.97 0.63 28.90
N ASN A 11 -4.81 -0.41 29.07
CA ASN A 11 -4.43 -1.69 29.68
C ASN A 11 -3.59 -1.58 30.98
N LYS A 12 -3.98 -0.65 31.87
CA LYS A 12 -3.30 -0.31 33.15
C LYS A 12 -1.95 0.41 32.98
N GLN A 13 -1.48 0.65 31.75
CA GLN A 13 -0.34 1.50 31.44
C GLN A 13 -0.78 2.95 31.19
N GLU A 14 0.14 3.88 31.39
CA GLU A 14 -0.01 5.29 31.04
C GLU A 14 0.89 5.60 29.84
N LEU A 15 0.30 6.14 28.78
CA LEU A 15 0.98 6.59 27.58
C LEU A 15 1.02 8.11 27.62
N VAL A 16 2.20 8.67 27.36
CA VAL A 16 2.46 10.10 27.52
C VAL A 16 2.89 10.67 26.17
N PHE A 17 2.16 11.66 25.68
CA PHE A 17 2.41 12.30 24.39
C PHE A 17 2.59 13.81 24.56
N ASN A 18 3.65 14.35 23.94
CA ASN A 18 3.89 15.79 23.91
C ASN A 18 3.47 16.31 22.53
N LEU A 19 2.45 17.17 22.49
CA LEU A 19 1.96 17.78 21.25
C LEU A 19 1.85 19.30 21.39
N GLN A 20 2.03 20.01 20.29
CA GLN A 20 1.78 21.44 20.21
C GLN A 20 0.27 21.72 20.14
N SER A 21 -0.16 22.88 20.64
CA SER A 21 -1.56 23.33 20.63
C SER A 21 -2.23 23.26 19.25
N THR A 22 -1.47 23.49 18.18
CA THR A 22 -1.95 23.50 16.77
C THR A 22 -2.06 22.11 16.15
N GLN A 23 -1.48 21.08 16.78
CA GLN A 23 -1.58 19.72 16.29
C GLN A 23 -3.01 19.19 16.46
N THR A 24 -3.35 18.17 15.70
CA THR A 24 -4.71 17.64 15.60
C THR A 24 -4.88 16.30 16.31
N LEU A 25 -6.13 15.95 16.57
CA LEU A 25 -6.54 14.64 17.08
C LEU A 25 -6.08 13.50 16.17
N SER A 26 -6.02 13.73 14.85
CA SER A 26 -5.47 12.77 13.89
C SER A 26 -3.99 12.47 14.16
N GLU A 27 -3.18 13.50 14.42
CA GLU A 27 -1.75 13.33 14.68
C GLU A 27 -1.52 12.62 16.02
N LEU A 28 -2.32 12.93 17.04
CA LEU A 28 -2.33 12.16 18.29
C LEU A 28 -2.65 10.68 18.03
N LYS A 29 -3.66 10.37 17.21
CA LYS A 29 -4.00 8.98 16.85
C LYS A 29 -2.87 8.26 16.12
N SER A 30 -2.14 8.95 15.24
CA SER A 30 -0.96 8.38 14.58
C SER A 30 0.14 8.05 15.60
N LEU A 31 0.42 8.94 16.56
CA LEU A 31 1.40 8.68 17.62
C LEU A 31 0.97 7.53 18.54
N ILE A 32 -0.32 7.41 18.84
CA ILE A 32 -0.86 6.27 19.59
C ILE A 32 -0.63 4.96 18.84
N TYR A 33 -0.85 4.95 17.52
CA TYR A 33 -0.60 3.77 16.70
C TYR A 33 0.88 3.36 16.75
N GLU A 34 1.81 4.31 16.70
CA GLU A 34 3.25 4.03 16.80
C GLU A 34 3.63 3.31 18.12
N GLN A 35 2.96 3.62 19.23
CA GLN A 35 3.26 3.00 20.54
C GLN A 35 2.42 1.77 20.87
N THR A 36 1.20 1.66 20.35
CA THR A 36 0.22 0.63 20.77
C THR A 36 -0.13 -0.37 19.68
N HIS A 37 0.20 -0.05 18.42
CA HIS A 37 -0.20 -0.81 17.23
C HIS A 37 -1.72 -0.99 17.09
N ILE A 38 -2.52 -0.08 17.65
CA ILE A 38 -3.98 -0.01 17.45
C ILE A 38 -4.25 0.96 16.31
N LEU A 39 -4.88 0.52 15.22
CA LEU A 39 -5.16 1.39 14.07
C LEU A 39 -5.98 2.63 14.47
N PRO A 40 -5.73 3.82 13.86
CA PRO A 40 -6.43 5.07 14.19
C PRO A 40 -7.96 4.96 14.26
N ASP A 41 -8.57 4.22 13.34
CA ASP A 41 -10.03 4.02 13.29
C ASP A 41 -10.56 3.10 14.38
N ARG A 42 -9.68 2.30 14.99
CA ARG A 42 -9.99 1.38 16.10
C ARG A 42 -9.63 1.95 17.47
N GLN A 43 -9.08 3.17 17.52
CA GLN A 43 -8.77 3.87 18.76
C GLN A 43 -10.01 4.63 19.27
N LYS A 44 -10.65 4.09 20.30
CA LYS A 44 -11.73 4.77 21.03
C LYS A 44 -11.14 5.56 22.19
N LEU A 45 -11.05 6.87 22.00
CA LEU A 45 -10.59 7.81 23.03
C LEU A 45 -11.76 8.22 23.94
N MET A 46 -11.95 7.47 25.02
CA MET A 46 -13.02 7.71 25.99
C MET A 46 -12.68 8.83 26.95
N GLY A 47 -13.68 9.64 27.29
CA GLY A 47 -13.52 10.78 28.20
C GLY A 47 -13.01 12.05 27.53
N LEU A 48 -12.73 12.00 26.22
CA LEU A 48 -12.34 13.16 25.44
C LEU A 48 -13.52 14.14 25.35
N LYS A 49 -13.29 15.38 25.78
CA LYS A 49 -14.27 16.46 25.79
C LYS A 49 -13.65 17.72 25.22
N LEU A 50 -14.43 18.50 24.49
CA LEU A 50 -14.01 19.83 24.06
C LEU A 50 -14.14 20.84 25.21
N LYS A 51 -13.33 21.90 25.18
CA LYS A 51 -13.45 23.05 26.09
C LYS A 51 -14.77 23.80 25.87
N THR A 52 -15.28 23.80 24.64
CA THR A 52 -16.56 24.42 24.23
C THR A 52 -17.50 23.38 23.61
N PRO A 53 -18.83 23.59 23.62
CA PRO A 53 -19.77 22.69 22.96
C PRO A 53 -19.47 22.55 21.46
N GLY A 54 -19.41 21.32 20.94
CA GLY A 54 -19.10 21.04 19.55
C GLY A 54 -18.91 19.56 19.26
N THR A 55 -18.64 19.23 18.00
CA THR A 55 -18.38 17.85 17.54
C THR A 55 -16.88 17.61 17.48
N ILE A 56 -16.44 16.51 18.08
CA ILE A 56 -15.04 16.07 18.00
C ILE A 56 -14.81 15.42 16.63
N THR A 57 -13.82 15.91 15.88
CA THR A 57 -13.43 15.37 14.57
C THR A 57 -11.92 15.12 14.54
N ASN A 58 -11.43 14.45 13.50
CA ASN A 58 -9.98 14.21 13.36
C ASN A 58 -9.18 15.51 13.15
N THR A 59 -9.83 16.60 12.73
CA THR A 59 -9.22 17.93 12.54
C THR A 59 -9.27 18.80 13.79
N THR A 60 -9.98 18.37 14.85
CA THR A 60 -10.00 19.06 16.15
C THR A 60 -8.57 19.21 16.67
N THR A 61 -8.19 20.42 17.06
CA THR A 61 -6.84 20.71 17.54
C THR A 61 -6.67 20.30 19.01
N ILE A 62 -5.43 20.10 19.45
CA ILE A 62 -5.15 19.74 20.85
C ILE A 62 -5.59 20.86 21.81
N ASP A 63 -5.52 22.13 21.40
CA ASP A 63 -5.99 23.23 22.23
C ASP A 63 -7.52 23.23 22.45
N GLU A 64 -8.29 22.68 21.52
CA GLU A 64 -9.75 22.58 21.67
C GLU A 64 -10.17 21.52 22.71
N ILE A 65 -9.25 20.63 23.09
CA ILE A 65 -9.51 19.49 23.97
C ILE A 65 -9.31 19.89 25.44
N ASN A 66 -10.23 19.44 26.30
CA ASN A 66 -10.11 19.58 27.74
C ASN A 66 -9.19 18.49 28.32
N LEU A 67 -7.90 18.82 28.44
CA LEU A 67 -6.85 17.93 28.94
C LEU A 67 -6.92 17.66 30.46
N SER A 68 -7.80 18.34 31.21
CA SER A 68 -8.02 18.02 32.64
C SER A 68 -8.81 16.72 32.84
N SER A 69 -9.43 16.21 31.78
CA SER A 69 -10.19 14.97 31.80
C SER A 69 -9.26 13.75 31.71
N LYS A 70 -9.57 12.69 32.47
CA LYS A 70 -8.88 11.40 32.31
C LYS A 70 -9.32 10.77 30.99
N ILE A 71 -8.41 10.71 30.03
CA ILE A 71 -8.67 10.09 28.73
C ILE A 71 -8.22 8.63 28.79
N MET A 72 -9.13 7.72 28.45
CA MET A 72 -8.83 6.29 28.34
C MET A 72 -8.82 5.88 26.88
N LEU A 73 -7.79 5.15 26.48
CA LEU A 73 -7.74 4.51 25.18
C LEU A 73 -8.38 3.13 25.30
N MET A 74 -9.41 2.88 24.50
CA MET A 74 -9.93 1.55 24.25
C MET A 74 -9.60 1.14 22.81
N GLY A 75 -9.00 -0.02 22.68
CA GLY A 75 -8.62 -0.60 21.40
C GLY A 75 -7.81 -1.85 21.66
N THR A 76 -7.90 -2.79 20.75
CA THR A 76 -7.14 -4.04 20.80
C THR A 76 -6.00 -3.92 19.80
N PRO A 77 -4.74 -4.19 20.19
CA PRO A 77 -3.64 -4.24 19.25
C PRO A 77 -3.95 -5.24 18.15
N GLU A 78 -3.54 -4.94 16.93
CA GLU A 78 -3.76 -5.84 15.80
C GLU A 78 -3.19 -7.24 16.08
N GLU A 79 -2.07 -7.34 16.80
CA GLU A 79 -1.44 -8.61 17.19
C GLU A 79 -2.30 -9.47 18.14
N SER A 80 -3.06 -8.87 19.06
CA SER A 80 -3.93 -9.62 19.97
C SER A 80 -5.25 -10.03 19.30
N ILE A 81 -5.73 -9.25 18.32
CA ILE A 81 -6.84 -9.64 17.45
C ILE A 81 -6.43 -10.87 16.61
N VAL A 82 -5.17 -10.93 16.19
CA VAL A 82 -4.59 -12.04 15.43
C VAL A 82 -4.57 -13.35 16.23
N GLU A 83 -4.21 -13.35 17.52
CA GLU A 83 -4.23 -14.57 18.35
C GLU A 83 -5.64 -15.12 18.58
N LEU A 84 -6.63 -14.22 18.77
CA LEU A 84 -8.04 -14.59 18.96
C LEU A 84 -8.70 -15.11 17.67
N ASN A 85 -8.24 -14.65 16.51
CA ASN A 85 -8.76 -15.08 15.20
C ASN A 85 -8.03 -16.31 14.65
N ALA A 86 -6.78 -16.56 15.04
CA ALA A 86 -6.04 -17.78 14.67
C ALA A 86 -6.60 -19.05 15.34
N SER A 87 -7.36 -18.90 16.43
CA SER A 87 -7.90 -20.01 17.23
C SER A 87 -9.38 -20.31 16.96
N LYS A 88 -10.01 -19.64 15.98
CA LYS A 88 -11.39 -19.93 15.55
C LYS A 88 -11.43 -20.29 14.06
N PRO A 89 -12.16 -21.35 13.65
CA PRO A 89 -12.48 -21.54 12.24
C PRO A 89 -13.24 -20.30 11.75
N VAL A 90 -12.78 -19.74 10.63
CA VAL A 90 -13.32 -18.52 10.00
C VAL A 90 -14.80 -18.75 9.69
N GLN A 91 -15.68 -18.20 10.52
CA GLN A 91 -17.07 -18.03 10.12
C GLN A 91 -17.14 -16.81 9.20
N PRO A 92 -17.84 -16.90 8.05
CA PRO A 92 -18.04 -15.76 7.19
C PRO A 92 -18.84 -14.71 7.97
N ASP A 93 -18.26 -13.53 8.18
CA ASP A 93 -19.01 -12.36 8.60
C ASP A 93 -19.92 -11.96 7.42
N LEU A 94 -21.21 -12.28 7.56
CA LEU A 94 -22.29 -11.96 6.62
C LEU A 94 -22.73 -10.48 6.71
N SER A 95 -21.84 -9.58 7.11
CA SER A 95 -22.05 -8.15 6.84
C SER A 95 -21.62 -7.86 5.38
N GLU A 96 -22.49 -8.24 4.44
CA GLU A 96 -22.59 -7.58 3.14
C GLU A 96 -22.93 -6.10 3.38
N GLY A 97 -21.90 -5.31 3.66
CA GLY A 97 -21.98 -3.86 3.84
C GLY A 97 -21.23 -3.19 2.71
N GLN A 98 -21.96 -2.92 1.63
CA GLN A 98 -21.72 -1.86 0.64
C GLN A 98 -20.38 -1.12 0.80
N GLU A 99 -19.29 -1.70 0.29
CA GLU A 99 -18.21 -0.86 -0.22
C GLU A 99 -18.74 -0.28 -1.51
N GLU A 100 -19.31 0.92 -1.41
CA GLU A 100 -19.61 1.74 -2.57
C GLU A 100 -18.39 1.68 -3.49
N GLU A 101 -18.59 1.20 -4.71
CA GLU A 101 -17.81 1.63 -5.86
C GLU A 101 -17.95 3.15 -5.92
N GLN A 102 -17.21 3.88 -5.07
CA GLN A 102 -17.02 5.29 -5.24
C GLN A 102 -16.33 5.41 -6.58
N GLN A 103 -17.10 5.84 -7.59
CA GLN A 103 -16.60 6.19 -8.90
C GLN A 103 -15.41 7.11 -8.68
N ASP A 104 -14.22 6.58 -8.96
CA ASP A 104 -12.95 7.29 -8.95
C ASP A 104 -13.05 8.30 -10.09
N THR A 105 -13.70 9.44 -9.81
CA THR A 105 -13.80 10.57 -10.72
C THR A 105 -12.40 10.89 -11.17
N THR A 106 -12.17 10.81 -12.47
CA THR A 106 -10.88 11.09 -13.11
C THR A 106 -10.25 12.31 -12.46
N TRP A 107 -9.11 12.10 -11.81
CA TRP A 107 -8.31 13.14 -11.17
C TRP A 107 -8.08 14.29 -12.14
N ILE A 108 -8.75 15.42 -11.92
CA ILE A 108 -8.48 16.68 -12.59
C ILE A 108 -7.63 17.47 -11.60
N GLU A 109 -6.33 17.61 -11.90
CA GLU A 109 -5.46 18.50 -11.15
C GLU A 109 -6.01 19.92 -11.25
N ASP A 110 -6.32 20.54 -10.10
CA ASP A 110 -6.59 21.97 -10.03
C ASP A 110 -5.26 22.70 -10.30
N PRO A 111 -5.13 23.42 -11.43
CA PRO A 111 -3.87 24.04 -11.85
C PRO A 111 -3.34 25.09 -10.87
N ASP A 112 -4.18 25.58 -9.94
CA ASP A 112 -3.81 26.57 -8.93
C ASP A 112 -3.33 25.94 -7.60
N THR A 113 -3.28 24.60 -7.51
CA THR A 113 -2.78 23.90 -6.32
C THR A 113 -1.32 23.51 -6.46
N ILE A 114 -0.53 23.72 -5.41
CA ILE A 114 0.85 23.24 -5.34
C ILE A 114 0.81 21.69 -5.43
N PRO A 115 1.51 21.09 -6.42
CA PRO A 115 1.60 19.64 -6.55
C PRO A 115 2.00 18.98 -5.23
N LEU A 116 1.40 17.83 -4.92
CA LEU A 116 1.50 17.22 -3.60
C LEU A 116 2.96 16.95 -3.20
N GLU A 117 3.77 16.51 -4.16
CA GLU A 117 5.20 16.24 -4.02
C GLU A 117 6.06 17.49 -3.79
N LYS A 118 5.55 18.69 -4.10
CA LYS A 118 6.24 19.97 -3.89
C LYS A 118 5.88 20.64 -2.57
N ARG A 119 4.95 20.07 -1.80
CA ARG A 119 4.55 20.64 -0.51
C ARG A 119 5.58 20.31 0.56
N GLU A 120 5.92 21.30 1.37
CA GLU A 120 7.01 21.18 2.35
C GLU A 120 6.72 20.12 3.42
N GLU A 121 5.47 20.02 3.88
CA GLU A 121 5.07 18.99 4.85
C GLU A 121 5.21 17.57 4.30
N VAL A 122 5.00 17.39 2.99
CA VAL A 122 5.17 16.10 2.31
C VAL A 122 6.65 15.80 2.15
N ARG A 123 7.46 16.79 1.74
CA ARG A 123 8.91 16.65 1.60
C ARG A 123 9.59 16.24 2.91
N ILE A 124 9.22 16.88 4.03
CA ILE A 124 9.74 16.56 5.37
C ILE A 124 9.36 15.13 5.78
N LYS A 125 8.10 14.73 5.57
CA LYS A 125 7.64 13.37 5.89
C LYS A 125 8.39 12.34 5.06
N LEU A 126 8.57 12.60 3.77
CA LEU A 126 9.28 11.73 2.85
C LEU A 126 10.76 11.59 3.24
N GLU A 127 11.46 12.70 3.48
CA GLU A 127 12.86 12.73 3.91
C GLU A 127 13.05 11.98 5.23
N ARG A 128 12.15 12.19 6.21
CA ARG A 128 12.14 11.40 7.44
C ARG A 128 11.96 9.91 7.13
N ARG A 129 11.06 9.55 6.21
CA ARG A 129 10.80 8.14 5.88
C ARG A 129 12.01 7.47 5.21
N ILE A 130 12.61 8.13 4.23
CA ILE A 130 13.85 7.69 3.54
C ILE A 130 14.95 7.36 4.56
N ASN A 131 15.15 8.24 5.55
CA ASN A 131 16.22 8.08 6.54
C ASN A 131 15.94 7.03 7.62
N THR A 132 14.66 6.76 7.93
CA THR A 132 14.29 5.97 9.10
C THR A 132 13.77 4.57 8.77
N TYR A 133 13.23 4.35 7.56
CA TYR A 133 12.67 3.05 7.22
C TYR A 133 13.73 2.08 6.75
N GLN A 134 13.66 0.86 7.27
CA GLN A 134 14.44 -0.26 6.77
C GLN A 134 13.50 -1.39 6.40
N GLY A 135 13.18 -1.49 5.11
CA GLY A 135 12.45 -2.63 4.56
C GLY A 135 13.27 -3.91 4.63
N LYS A 136 12.60 -5.05 4.46
CA LYS A 136 13.25 -6.36 4.48
C LYS A 136 13.81 -6.68 3.10
N ILE A 137 15.13 -6.75 2.97
CA ILE A 137 15.83 -7.08 1.72
C ILE A 137 16.11 -8.58 1.71
N PHE A 138 15.89 -9.23 0.56
CA PHE A 138 16.06 -10.67 0.37
C PHE A 138 17.11 -11.01 -0.70
N ASN A 139 17.14 -10.25 -1.78
CA ASN A 139 18.06 -10.46 -2.89
C ASN A 139 18.60 -9.10 -3.35
N GLU A 140 19.82 -9.08 -3.87
CA GLU A 140 20.41 -7.87 -4.41
C GLU A 140 19.71 -7.43 -5.71
N PRO A 141 19.45 -6.12 -5.89
CA PRO A 141 19.10 -5.53 -7.18
C PRO A 141 20.07 -5.93 -8.30
N ARG A 142 19.55 -6.15 -9.51
CA ARG A 142 20.32 -6.56 -10.69
C ARG A 142 20.59 -5.34 -11.58
N PRO A 143 21.86 -5.03 -11.89
CA PRO A 143 22.19 -3.93 -12.80
C PRO A 143 21.47 -4.04 -14.15
N GLY A 144 20.94 -2.92 -14.63
CA GLY A 144 20.24 -2.82 -15.92
C GLY A 144 18.79 -3.33 -15.93
N LYS A 145 18.27 -3.87 -14.82
CA LYS A 145 16.86 -4.23 -14.70
C LYS A 145 16.01 -3.02 -14.30
N LYS A 146 14.76 -3.02 -14.74
CA LYS A 146 13.72 -2.06 -14.35
C LYS A 146 13.17 -2.47 -12.97
N LEU A 147 12.33 -1.65 -12.33
CA LEU A 147 11.69 -1.99 -11.06
C LEU A 147 10.17 -2.15 -11.24
N LEU A 148 9.64 -3.27 -10.75
CA LEU A 148 8.22 -3.54 -10.61
C LEU A 148 7.87 -3.63 -9.13
N VAL A 149 7.03 -2.72 -8.64
CA VAL A 149 6.50 -2.75 -7.27
C VAL A 149 5.06 -3.27 -7.31
N LEU A 150 4.75 -4.28 -6.51
CA LEU A 150 3.44 -4.91 -6.47
C LEU A 150 2.80 -4.75 -5.10
N ASP A 151 1.56 -4.24 -5.08
CA ASP A 151 0.65 -4.47 -3.98
C ASP A 151 0.22 -5.95 -3.90
N ILE A 152 -0.45 -6.36 -2.81
CA ILE A 152 -0.86 -7.74 -2.57
C ILE A 152 -2.37 -7.92 -2.66
N ASP A 153 -3.13 -7.17 -1.86
CA ASP A 153 -4.56 -7.43 -1.64
C ASP A 153 -5.36 -6.97 -2.86
N TYR A 154 -6.16 -7.87 -3.45
CA TYR A 154 -6.83 -7.66 -4.75
C TYR A 154 -5.90 -7.40 -5.95
N THR A 155 -4.60 -7.23 -5.74
CA THR A 155 -3.60 -7.17 -6.81
C THR A 155 -3.15 -8.58 -7.22
N LEU A 156 -2.64 -9.38 -6.27
CA LEU A 156 -2.09 -10.72 -6.52
C LEU A 156 -3.02 -11.86 -6.09
N PHE A 157 -3.98 -11.59 -5.20
CA PHE A 157 -4.92 -12.60 -4.73
C PHE A 157 -6.18 -11.96 -4.09
N ASP A 158 -7.22 -12.77 -3.93
CA ASP A 158 -8.43 -12.39 -3.20
C ASP A 158 -8.24 -12.62 -1.70
N HIS A 159 -8.11 -11.54 -0.95
CA HIS A 159 -7.85 -11.58 0.49
C HIS A 159 -9.11 -11.73 1.36
N ARG A 160 -10.32 -11.64 0.76
CA ARG A 160 -11.58 -11.64 1.51
C ARG A 160 -12.37 -12.93 1.40
N SER A 161 -12.26 -13.64 0.28
CA SER A 161 -12.93 -14.92 0.15
C SER A 161 -12.33 -15.96 1.09
N ALA A 162 -13.19 -16.79 1.68
CA ALA A 162 -12.76 -17.98 2.39
C ALA A 162 -12.38 -19.07 1.37
N ALA A 163 -11.34 -19.85 1.65
CA ALA A 163 -10.89 -20.95 0.80
C ALA A 163 -10.17 -22.01 1.65
N GLU A 164 -10.09 -23.23 1.15
CA GLU A 164 -9.33 -24.30 1.81
C GLU A 164 -7.82 -24.15 1.57
N THR A 165 -7.45 -23.63 0.39
CA THR A 165 -6.05 -23.45 0.00
C THR A 165 -5.77 -22.06 -0.58
N GLY A 166 -4.53 -21.60 -0.46
CA GLY A 166 -4.09 -20.34 -1.07
C GLY A 166 -4.21 -20.32 -2.59
N ALA A 167 -4.14 -21.48 -3.24
CA ALA A 167 -4.23 -21.61 -4.70
C ALA A 167 -5.61 -21.25 -5.27
N GLU A 168 -6.67 -21.41 -4.47
CA GLU A 168 -8.04 -21.01 -4.81
C GLU A 168 -8.21 -19.49 -4.79
N LEU A 169 -7.47 -18.79 -3.91
CA LEU A 169 -7.50 -17.33 -3.78
C LEU A 169 -6.50 -16.62 -4.67
N MET A 170 -5.47 -17.33 -5.13
CA MET A 170 -4.42 -16.80 -5.99
C MET A 170 -4.99 -16.28 -7.31
N ARG A 171 -4.61 -15.06 -7.70
CA ARG A 171 -5.00 -14.49 -8.99
C ARG A 171 -4.44 -15.36 -10.12
N PRO A 172 -5.23 -15.66 -11.18
CA PRO A 172 -4.74 -16.44 -12.30
C PRO A 172 -3.44 -15.89 -12.90
N TYR A 173 -2.57 -16.79 -13.35
CA TYR A 173 -1.27 -16.49 -13.98
C TYR A 173 -0.21 -15.86 -13.07
N LEU A 174 -0.40 -15.85 -11.74
CA LEU A 174 0.52 -15.17 -10.83
C LEU A 174 1.99 -15.58 -11.01
N HIS A 175 2.29 -16.87 -11.02
CA HIS A 175 3.67 -17.34 -11.08
C HIS A 175 4.27 -17.23 -12.49
N GLU A 176 3.46 -17.43 -13.53
CA GLU A 176 3.81 -17.20 -14.93
C GLU A 176 4.18 -15.72 -15.15
N PHE A 177 3.34 -14.82 -14.63
CA PHE A 177 3.56 -13.36 -14.64
C PHE A 177 4.89 -13.03 -13.96
N LEU A 178 5.09 -13.44 -12.71
CA LEU A 178 6.30 -13.13 -11.95
C LEU A 178 7.56 -13.69 -12.62
N THR A 179 7.50 -14.92 -13.14
CA THR A 179 8.63 -15.53 -13.87
C THR A 179 8.99 -14.73 -15.11
N THR A 180 7.99 -14.37 -15.92
CA THR A 180 8.21 -13.68 -17.20
C THR A 180 8.74 -12.27 -16.97
N VAL A 181 8.11 -11.50 -16.07
CA VAL A 181 8.54 -10.11 -15.83
C VAL A 181 9.89 -10.05 -15.13
N TYR A 182 10.27 -11.07 -14.36
CA TYR A 182 11.57 -11.13 -13.71
C TYR A 182 12.76 -11.08 -14.69
N GLU A 183 12.55 -11.46 -15.96
CA GLU A 183 13.58 -11.32 -17.00
C GLU A 183 14.00 -9.86 -17.23
N HIS A 184 13.10 -8.89 -17.00
CA HIS A 184 13.33 -7.47 -17.26
C HIS A 184 13.24 -6.60 -16.01
N TYR A 185 12.54 -7.06 -14.98
CA TYR A 185 12.23 -6.30 -13.78
C TYR A 185 12.77 -7.00 -12.54
N ASP A 186 13.42 -6.23 -11.68
CA ASP A 186 13.47 -6.55 -10.26
C ASP A 186 12.10 -6.33 -9.64
N ILE A 187 11.71 -7.23 -8.74
CA ILE A 187 10.35 -7.28 -8.20
C ILE A 187 10.42 -6.95 -6.71
N GLY A 188 9.65 -5.94 -6.29
CA GLY A 188 9.43 -5.58 -4.90
C GLY A 188 7.97 -5.75 -4.52
N ILE A 189 7.70 -6.14 -3.27
CA ILE A 189 6.34 -6.21 -2.71
C ILE A 189 6.14 -5.05 -1.75
N TRP A 190 5.05 -4.30 -1.89
CA TRP A 190 4.68 -3.23 -0.98
C TRP A 190 3.21 -3.28 -0.61
N SER A 191 2.91 -3.69 0.62
CA SER A 191 1.54 -3.77 1.17
C SER A 191 1.28 -2.68 2.20
N ALA A 192 0.04 -2.22 2.31
CA ALA A 192 -0.44 -1.35 3.41
C ALA A 192 -0.75 -2.12 4.71
N THR A 193 -0.24 -3.35 4.85
CA THR A 193 -0.34 -4.18 6.07
C THR A 193 1.02 -4.32 6.74
N SER A 194 1.09 -4.89 7.95
CA SER A 194 2.36 -5.17 8.62
C SER A 194 3.22 -6.22 7.90
N MET A 195 4.54 -6.20 8.14
CA MET A 195 5.49 -7.18 7.58
C MET A 195 5.07 -8.64 7.83
N LYS A 196 4.55 -8.96 9.02
CA LYS A 196 4.07 -10.31 9.38
C LYS A 196 2.99 -10.81 8.42
N TRP A 197 2.07 -9.92 8.01
CA TRP A 197 1.01 -10.26 7.06
C TRP A 197 1.56 -10.45 5.65
N ILE A 198 2.53 -9.64 5.24
CA ILE A 198 3.21 -9.80 3.95
C ILE A 198 3.87 -11.17 3.88
N GLU A 199 4.68 -11.53 4.88
CA GLU A 199 5.37 -12.83 4.91
C GLU A 199 4.39 -14.00 4.89
N SER A 200 3.29 -13.89 5.66
CA SER A 200 2.24 -14.91 5.69
C SER A 200 1.58 -15.07 4.31
N LYS A 201 1.23 -13.97 3.64
CA LYS A 201 0.61 -13.98 2.29
C LYS A 201 1.59 -14.49 1.22
N MET A 202 2.84 -14.04 1.24
CA MET A 202 3.86 -14.50 0.29
C MET A 202 4.17 -15.99 0.45
N LYS A 203 4.08 -16.52 1.67
CA LYS A 203 4.17 -17.97 1.94
C LYS A 203 2.93 -18.72 1.45
N LEU A 204 1.73 -18.21 1.75
CA LEU A 204 0.44 -18.79 1.34
C LEU A 204 0.35 -18.92 -0.19
N LEU A 205 0.81 -17.90 -0.91
CA LEU A 205 0.81 -17.85 -2.37
C LEU A 205 2.01 -18.56 -3.00
N GLY A 206 2.88 -19.23 -2.23
CA GLY A 206 4.07 -19.92 -2.75
C GLY A 206 5.19 -19.02 -3.30
N ILE A 207 4.98 -17.70 -3.34
CA ILE A 207 5.95 -16.71 -3.83
C ILE A 207 7.27 -16.80 -3.07
N GLU A 208 7.19 -16.86 -1.75
CA GLU A 208 8.37 -16.87 -0.89
C GLU A 208 9.21 -18.15 -1.13
N GLY A 209 8.56 -19.31 -1.23
CA GLY A 209 9.24 -20.59 -1.47
C GLY A 209 9.97 -20.62 -2.81
N ILE A 210 9.34 -20.11 -3.87
CA ILE A 210 9.96 -19.99 -5.21
C ILE A 210 11.11 -18.97 -5.17
N SER A 211 10.86 -17.78 -4.61
CA SER A 211 11.85 -16.70 -4.55
C SER A 211 13.13 -17.07 -3.81
N GLN A 212 13.02 -17.91 -2.78
CA GLN A 212 14.15 -18.36 -1.97
C GLN A 212 14.76 -19.68 -2.48
N GLY A 213 14.30 -20.21 -3.62
CA GLY A 213 14.80 -21.46 -4.19
C GLY A 213 14.46 -22.70 -3.36
N ARG A 214 13.43 -22.62 -2.50
CA ARG A 214 12.98 -23.72 -1.63
C ARG A 214 11.96 -24.63 -2.31
N THR A 215 11.27 -24.12 -3.33
CA THR A 215 10.36 -24.91 -4.17
C THR A 215 11.12 -25.40 -5.41
N THR A 216 11.49 -26.67 -5.44
CA THR A 216 12.30 -27.25 -6.54
C THR A 216 11.49 -28.03 -7.57
N ASN A 217 10.24 -28.41 -7.25
CA ASN A 217 9.35 -29.13 -8.16
C ASN A 217 8.45 -28.16 -8.95
N THR A 218 9.06 -27.18 -9.62
CA THR A 218 8.35 -26.18 -10.44
C THR A 218 9.26 -25.66 -11.55
N THR A 219 8.65 -25.16 -12.63
CA THR A 219 9.34 -24.46 -13.72
C THR A 219 9.45 -22.96 -13.48
N PHE A 220 8.80 -22.42 -12.45
CA PHE A 220 8.84 -20.99 -12.12
C PHE A 220 10.17 -20.59 -11.50
N ASN A 221 10.72 -19.46 -11.96
CA ASN A 221 12.01 -18.97 -11.50
C ASN A 221 12.02 -17.44 -11.47
N TYR A 222 11.94 -16.88 -10.27
CA TYR A 222 12.05 -15.45 -10.02
C TYR A 222 12.55 -15.20 -8.61
N LYS A 223 12.97 -13.96 -8.34
CA LYS A 223 13.36 -13.52 -6.99
C LYS A 223 12.70 -12.20 -6.65
N ILE A 224 12.25 -12.08 -5.40
CA ILE A 224 11.80 -10.81 -4.82
C ILE A 224 12.99 -10.12 -4.18
N VAL A 225 13.20 -8.84 -4.48
CA VAL A 225 14.29 -8.03 -3.94
C VAL A 225 13.99 -7.61 -2.50
N PHE A 226 12.78 -7.10 -2.25
CA PHE A 226 12.40 -6.59 -0.93
C PHE A 226 10.91 -6.72 -0.63
N TYR A 227 10.58 -6.68 0.65
CA TYR A 227 9.24 -6.37 1.16
C TYR A 227 9.24 -5.01 1.86
N MET A 228 8.18 -4.23 1.60
CA MET A 228 7.85 -2.99 2.29
C MET A 228 6.42 -3.07 2.83
N ASP A 229 6.24 -2.58 4.05
CA ASP A 229 4.98 -2.66 4.78
C ASP A 229 4.36 -1.28 4.98
N SER A 230 3.24 -1.22 5.72
CA SER A 230 2.57 0.05 6.06
C SER A 230 3.50 1.03 6.75
N GLY A 231 4.53 0.53 7.43
CA GLY A 231 5.59 1.35 7.98
C GLY A 231 6.12 2.31 6.93
N ALA A 232 6.48 1.85 5.73
CA ALA A 232 7.10 2.68 4.70
C ALA A 232 6.23 3.83 4.16
N MET A 233 4.93 3.82 4.43
CA MET A 233 3.97 4.79 3.90
C MET A 233 4.10 6.14 4.62
N ILE A 234 3.54 7.18 4.00
CA ILE A 234 3.38 8.50 4.64
C ILE A 234 1.95 8.99 4.48
N SER A 235 1.45 9.73 5.49
CA SER A 235 0.12 10.33 5.44
C SER A 235 0.16 11.71 4.80
N VAL A 236 -0.65 11.93 3.78
CA VAL A 236 -0.77 13.20 3.03
C VAL A 236 -2.23 13.67 3.03
N TYR A 237 -2.44 14.97 3.09
CA TYR A 237 -3.79 15.55 3.03
C TYR A 237 -4.11 16.04 1.62
N THR A 238 -5.25 15.60 1.10
CA THR A 238 -5.86 16.10 -0.14
C THR A 238 -7.22 16.71 0.20
N LYS A 239 -7.66 17.71 -0.57
CA LYS A 239 -8.97 18.34 -0.32
C LYS A 239 -10.12 17.36 -0.60
N GLU A 240 -9.90 16.50 -1.59
CA GLU A 240 -10.88 15.60 -2.18
C GLU A 240 -11.08 14.34 -1.32
N PHE A 241 -10.00 13.80 -0.75
CA PHE A 241 -10.03 12.53 -0.02
C PHE A 241 -9.65 12.66 1.46
N GLY A 242 -9.35 13.88 1.92
CA GLY A 242 -8.84 14.11 3.26
C GLY A 242 -7.45 13.50 3.46
N LEU A 243 -7.19 12.99 4.67
CA LEU A 243 -5.93 12.34 5.01
C LEU A 243 -5.87 10.94 4.37
N GLN A 244 -4.82 10.67 3.61
CA GLN A 244 -4.58 9.41 2.91
C GLN A 244 -3.17 8.92 3.20
N ASP A 245 -3.01 7.62 3.43
CA ASP A 245 -1.69 7.00 3.47
C ASP A 245 -1.28 6.59 2.05
N VAL A 246 -0.05 6.92 1.67
CA VAL A 246 0.47 6.69 0.33
C VAL A 246 1.81 5.95 0.37
N LYS A 247 2.17 5.30 -0.73
CA LYS A 247 3.39 4.50 -0.94
C LYS A 247 4.40 5.30 -1.81
N PRO A 248 5.21 6.19 -1.20
CA PRO A 248 6.13 7.02 -1.95
C PRO A 248 7.30 6.20 -2.53
N LEU A 249 7.30 5.98 -3.84
CA LEU A 249 8.40 5.32 -4.54
C LEU A 249 9.79 5.94 -4.31
N PRO A 250 9.96 7.25 -4.03
CA PRO A 250 11.27 7.79 -3.66
C PRO A 250 11.91 7.12 -2.43
N VAL A 251 11.14 6.52 -1.51
CA VAL A 251 11.71 5.71 -0.41
C VAL A 251 12.54 4.53 -0.93
N ILE A 252 12.20 4.00 -2.11
CA ILE A 252 12.99 2.95 -2.79
C ILE A 252 14.11 3.58 -3.62
N TRP A 253 13.82 4.63 -4.38
CA TRP A 253 14.79 5.24 -5.31
C TRP A 253 16.01 5.79 -4.58
N GLU A 254 15.83 6.45 -3.44
CA GLU A 254 16.95 6.99 -2.65
C GLU A 254 17.82 5.89 -2.02
N LYS A 255 17.28 4.67 -1.86
CA LYS A 255 18.05 3.51 -1.40
C LYS A 255 18.92 2.91 -2.51
N TYR A 256 18.50 3.06 -3.78
CA TYR A 256 19.21 2.53 -4.95
C TYR A 256 19.26 3.55 -6.10
N PRO A 257 19.86 4.75 -5.89
CA PRO A 257 19.71 5.91 -6.78
C PRO A 257 20.37 5.70 -8.14
N THR A 258 21.33 4.78 -8.24
CA THR A 258 21.99 4.43 -9.50
C THR A 258 21.22 3.37 -10.30
N LEU A 259 20.23 2.71 -9.69
CA LEU A 259 19.50 1.59 -10.29
C LEU A 259 18.06 1.95 -10.60
N TYR A 260 17.38 2.68 -9.72
CA TYR A 260 15.94 2.95 -9.84
C TYR A 260 15.63 4.44 -9.74
N SER A 261 14.63 4.85 -10.54
CA SER A 261 14.08 6.19 -10.59
C SER A 261 12.65 6.13 -11.14
N ASP A 262 12.01 7.29 -11.27
CA ASP A 262 10.75 7.48 -12.00
C ASP A 262 10.82 7.01 -13.46
N LYS A 263 12.01 6.99 -14.07
CA LYS A 263 12.19 6.60 -15.48
C LYS A 263 12.15 5.10 -15.74
N ASN A 264 12.24 4.27 -14.71
CA ASN A 264 12.32 2.82 -14.89
C ASN A 264 11.56 2.02 -13.83
N THR A 265 10.68 2.68 -13.08
CA THR A 265 9.85 2.06 -12.05
C THR A 265 8.40 2.09 -12.46
N ILE A 266 7.70 0.98 -12.27
CA ILE A 266 6.24 0.91 -12.37
C ILE A 266 5.68 0.18 -11.15
N MET A 267 4.54 0.64 -10.66
CA MET A 267 3.85 0.12 -9.48
C MET A 267 2.45 -0.34 -9.86
N PHE A 268 2.07 -1.57 -9.49
CA PHE A 268 0.70 -2.06 -9.62
C PHE A 268 0.01 -2.07 -8.26
N ASP A 269 -1.14 -1.42 -8.21
CA ASP A 269 -1.98 -1.30 -7.02
C ASP A 269 -3.43 -1.08 -7.45
N ASP A 270 -4.40 -1.73 -6.82
CA ASP A 270 -5.81 -1.54 -7.18
C ASP A 270 -6.38 -0.22 -6.63
N VAL A 271 -5.70 0.36 -5.63
CA VAL A 271 -6.03 1.64 -5.01
C VAL A 271 -5.15 2.75 -5.59
N SER A 272 -5.73 3.57 -6.47
CA SER A 272 -5.05 4.72 -7.09
C SER A 272 -4.43 5.69 -6.09
N ARG A 273 -5.05 5.84 -4.92
CA ARG A 273 -4.57 6.73 -3.86
C ARG A 273 -3.20 6.33 -3.33
N ASN A 274 -2.82 5.05 -3.40
CA ASN A 274 -1.53 4.59 -2.91
C ASN A 274 -0.34 5.21 -3.64
N PHE A 275 -0.50 5.67 -4.89
CA PHE A 275 0.58 6.26 -5.68
C PHE A 275 0.37 7.76 -5.99
N LEU A 276 -0.33 8.50 -5.12
CA LEU A 276 -0.56 9.94 -5.30
C LEU A 276 0.71 10.80 -5.41
N LEU A 277 1.82 10.36 -4.84
CA LEU A 277 3.12 11.07 -4.93
C LEU A 277 3.96 10.67 -6.14
N ASN A 278 3.50 9.68 -6.90
CA ASN A 278 4.17 9.17 -8.08
C ASN A 278 3.13 8.67 -9.10
N PRO A 279 2.19 9.54 -9.53
CA PRO A 279 1.02 9.14 -10.31
C PRO A 279 1.39 8.58 -11.69
N LEU A 280 2.49 9.06 -12.28
CA LEU A 280 2.99 8.57 -13.57
C LEU A 280 3.64 7.19 -13.49
N ASN A 281 4.02 6.72 -12.30
CA ASN A 281 4.60 5.40 -12.09
C ASN A 281 3.56 4.36 -11.63
N GLY A 282 2.35 4.80 -11.28
CA GLY A 282 1.27 3.92 -10.85
C GLY A 282 0.43 3.42 -12.01
N LEU A 283 0.15 2.12 -12.05
CA LEU A 283 -0.89 1.52 -12.88
C LEU A 283 -1.97 0.97 -11.95
N LYS A 284 -3.19 1.53 -12.07
CA LYS A 284 -4.36 1.02 -11.34
C LYS A 284 -4.80 -0.31 -11.96
N ILE A 285 -4.44 -1.41 -11.33
CA ILE A 285 -4.86 -2.75 -11.77
C ILE A 285 -6.34 -2.98 -11.41
N ARG A 286 -7.10 -3.72 -12.23
CA ARG A 286 -8.45 -4.11 -11.82
C ARG A 286 -8.38 -5.01 -10.59
N PRO A 287 -9.19 -4.78 -9.54
CA PRO A 287 -9.14 -5.60 -8.33
C PRO A 287 -9.64 -7.02 -8.59
N PHE A 288 -8.90 -8.02 -8.12
CA PHE A 288 -9.28 -9.43 -8.17
C PHE A 288 -10.12 -9.82 -6.95
N LYS A 289 -11.44 -9.75 -7.10
CA LYS A 289 -12.41 -10.05 -6.03
C LYS A 289 -13.19 -11.33 -6.34
N ARG A 290 -13.68 -12.00 -5.29
CA ARG A 290 -14.60 -13.16 -5.37
C ARG A 290 -14.02 -14.27 -6.24
N ALA A 291 -12.82 -14.76 -5.88
CA ALA A 291 -12.03 -15.70 -6.67
C ALA A 291 -12.84 -16.93 -7.15
N HIS A 292 -13.75 -17.45 -6.31
CA HIS A 292 -14.65 -18.56 -6.65
C HIS A 292 -15.46 -18.37 -7.93
N PHE A 293 -15.77 -17.11 -8.28
CA PHE A 293 -16.54 -16.77 -9.48
C PHE A 293 -15.67 -16.20 -10.61
N THR A 294 -14.62 -15.46 -10.27
CA THR A 294 -13.86 -14.64 -11.25
C THR A 294 -12.58 -15.31 -11.72
N ARG A 295 -12.03 -16.28 -10.98
CA ARG A 295 -10.75 -16.92 -11.29
C ARG A 295 -10.71 -17.59 -12.67
N ALA A 296 -11.83 -18.14 -13.15
CA ALA A 296 -11.86 -18.78 -14.47
C ALA A 296 -11.70 -17.77 -15.62
N THR A 297 -12.13 -16.52 -15.41
CA THR A 297 -12.24 -15.49 -16.46
C THR A 297 -11.23 -14.35 -16.31
N ASP A 298 -10.64 -14.12 -15.13
CA ASP A 298 -9.61 -13.08 -14.95
C ASP A 298 -8.37 -13.40 -15.82
N ARG A 299 -7.96 -12.41 -16.61
CA ARG A 299 -6.78 -12.45 -17.49
C ARG A 299 -5.88 -11.24 -17.27
N GLU A 300 -6.04 -10.53 -16.16
CA GLU A 300 -5.41 -9.22 -15.97
C GLU A 300 -3.89 -9.36 -15.90
N LEU A 301 -3.37 -10.27 -15.08
CA LEU A 301 -1.92 -10.52 -14.99
C LEU A 301 -1.33 -11.04 -16.30
N PHE A 302 -2.10 -11.79 -17.09
CA PHE A 302 -1.68 -12.21 -18.42
C PHE A 302 -1.48 -11.00 -19.35
N SER A 303 -2.47 -10.11 -19.44
CA SER A 303 -2.39 -8.89 -20.25
C SER A 303 -1.31 -7.93 -19.75
N LEU A 304 -1.16 -7.78 -18.43
CA LEU A 304 -0.12 -6.95 -17.84
C LEU A 304 1.28 -7.52 -18.03
N THR A 305 1.44 -8.85 -18.12
CA THR A 305 2.71 -9.47 -18.54
C THR A 305 3.11 -8.92 -19.90
N GLN A 306 2.21 -8.95 -20.88
CA GLN A 306 2.49 -8.45 -22.22
C GLN A 306 2.80 -6.96 -22.23
N TYR A 307 2.06 -6.17 -21.44
CA TYR A 307 2.31 -4.75 -21.29
C TYR A 307 3.70 -4.46 -20.71
N LEU A 308 4.11 -5.14 -19.64
CA LEU A 308 5.43 -4.99 -19.05
C LEU A 308 6.55 -5.40 -20.00
N MET A 309 6.39 -6.51 -20.73
CA MET A 309 7.37 -6.94 -21.75
C MET A 309 7.52 -5.91 -22.88
N MET A 310 6.42 -5.28 -23.29
CA MET A 310 6.44 -4.21 -24.28
C MET A 310 7.18 -2.99 -23.75
N ILE A 311 6.82 -2.49 -22.55
CA ILE A 311 7.41 -1.25 -22.07
C ILE A 311 8.83 -1.41 -21.55
N ALA A 312 9.27 -2.63 -21.22
CA ALA A 312 10.65 -2.93 -20.85
C ALA A 312 11.67 -2.51 -21.92
N GLN A 313 11.24 -2.39 -23.19
CA GLN A 313 12.06 -1.90 -24.31
C GLN A 313 12.25 -0.38 -24.31
N HIS A 314 11.50 0.36 -23.47
CA HIS A 314 11.68 1.79 -23.31
C HIS A 314 12.72 2.11 -22.22
N ASP A 315 13.59 3.06 -22.52
CA ASP A 315 14.57 3.55 -21.55
C ASP A 315 13.96 4.39 -20.45
N ASP A 316 12.82 5.06 -20.75
CA ASP A 316 12.22 6.09 -19.91
C ASP A 316 10.69 5.95 -19.85
N PHE A 317 10.18 5.56 -18.68
CA PHE A 317 8.76 5.35 -18.40
C PHE A 317 8.00 6.65 -18.12
N SER A 318 8.68 7.76 -17.83
CA SER A 318 8.03 9.04 -17.51
C SER A 318 7.15 9.58 -18.65
N LYS A 319 7.32 9.04 -19.87
CA LYS A 319 6.58 9.39 -21.08
C LYS A 319 5.36 8.50 -21.33
N LEU A 320 5.14 7.49 -20.50
CA LEU A 320 4.06 6.53 -20.64
C LEU A 320 2.85 6.97 -19.82
N ASP A 321 1.65 6.84 -20.39
CA ASP A 321 0.40 7.02 -19.65
C ASP A 321 -0.18 5.66 -19.30
N HIS A 322 0.16 5.15 -18.13
CA HIS A 322 -0.27 3.83 -17.65
C HIS A 322 -1.79 3.71 -17.50
N ARG A 323 -2.56 4.81 -17.48
CA ARG A 323 -4.03 4.75 -17.48
C ARG A 323 -4.59 4.22 -18.80
N ARG A 324 -3.80 4.26 -19.87
CA ARG A 324 -4.16 3.82 -21.22
C ARG A 324 -3.36 2.58 -21.65
N TRP A 325 -2.86 1.80 -20.69
CA TRP A 325 -1.99 0.65 -20.96
C TRP A 325 -2.63 -0.37 -21.93
N GLU A 326 -3.93 -0.63 -21.82
CA GLU A 326 -4.69 -1.52 -22.73
C GLU A 326 -4.61 -1.00 -24.18
N GLN A 327 -4.90 0.28 -24.40
CA GLN A 327 -4.85 0.92 -25.72
C GLN A 327 -3.44 0.93 -26.30
N MET A 328 -2.43 1.16 -25.45
CA MET A 328 -1.02 1.12 -25.86
C MET A 328 -0.63 -0.29 -26.33
N LEU A 329 -1.04 -1.32 -25.57
CA LEU A 329 -0.78 -2.71 -25.90
C LEU A 329 -1.47 -3.12 -27.21
N GLU A 330 -2.76 -2.80 -27.37
CA GLU A 330 -3.52 -3.06 -28.60
C GLU A 330 -2.87 -2.40 -29.82
N ARG A 331 -2.45 -1.14 -29.69
CA ARG A 331 -1.78 -0.39 -30.76
C ARG A 331 -0.47 -1.06 -31.17
N GLN A 332 0.34 -1.49 -30.20
CA GLN A 332 1.60 -2.17 -30.48
C GLN A 332 1.36 -3.51 -31.20
N GLN A 333 0.44 -4.33 -30.70
CA GLN A 333 0.08 -5.62 -31.32
C GLN A 333 -0.42 -5.43 -32.76
N PHE A 334 -1.19 -4.36 -33.02
CA PHE A 334 -1.63 -4.02 -34.37
C PHE A 334 -0.46 -3.66 -35.30
N ILE A 335 0.51 -2.90 -34.81
CA ILE A 335 1.71 -2.53 -35.58
C ILE A 335 2.53 -3.78 -35.91
N GLU A 336 2.74 -4.67 -34.94
CA GLU A 336 3.53 -5.89 -35.13
C GLU A 336 2.91 -6.84 -36.15
N ARG A 337 1.58 -7.00 -36.16
CA ARG A 337 0.87 -7.82 -37.16
C ARG A 337 1.02 -7.30 -38.60
N ARG A 338 1.37 -6.02 -38.77
CA ARG A 338 1.52 -5.37 -40.08
C ARG A 338 2.98 -5.23 -40.54
N LYS A 339 3.96 -5.62 -39.73
CA LYS A 339 5.35 -5.66 -40.19
C LYS A 339 5.50 -6.75 -41.26
N PRO A 340 6.04 -6.44 -42.45
CA PRO A 340 6.35 -7.46 -43.44
C PRO A 340 7.37 -8.45 -42.85
N LYS A 341 7.15 -9.74 -43.08
CA LYS A 341 8.02 -10.83 -42.63
C LYS A 341 9.41 -10.74 -43.24
#